data_AF-A0A950PE49-F1
#
_entry.id   AF-A0A950PE49-F1
#
_cell.length_a   1.000
_cell.length_b   1.000
_cell.length_c   1.000
_cell.angle_alpha   90.00
_cell.angle_beta   90.00
_cell.angle_gamma   90.00
#
_symmetry.space_group_name_H-M   'P 1'
#
loop_
_entity.id
_entity.type
_entity.pdbx_description
1 polymer ?
#
loop_
_entity_poly.entity_id
_entity_poly.type
_entity_poly.pdbx_seq_one_letter_code
_entity_poly.pdbx_strand_id
1 'polypeptide(L)'
;MQPILAKIKVDDEWYLERYPDVQLAIESDVVPSATVHYTRHGYFENRMPYRIEADPDWYLQQYPDIRLAIQREEFASAQDHFEKIGFAEGRFPYANFTLATAPEPGGETLSNQTERVRAAR
;
A
#
# COMPACT_ATOMS: atom_id res chain seq x y z
N MET A 1 -3.03 20.62 10.84
CA MET A 1 -1.84 20.06 10.15
C MET A 1 -2.22 18.72 9.54
N GLN A 2 -2.44 18.66 8.22
CA GLN A 2 -2.53 17.41 7.44
C GLN A 2 -1.68 17.46 6.14
N PRO A 3 -0.42 17.96 6.15
CA PRO A 3 0.34 18.16 4.91
C PRO A 3 0.80 16.84 4.25
N ILE A 4 0.92 15.73 5.00
CA ILE A 4 1.48 14.49 4.45
C ILE A 4 0.44 13.61 3.76
N LEU A 5 -0.80 13.54 4.28
CA LEU A 5 -1.87 12.76 3.67
C LEU A 5 -2.30 13.32 2.31
N ALA A 6 -2.18 14.63 2.12
CA ALA A 6 -2.41 15.28 0.83
C ALA A 6 -1.44 14.83 -0.28
N LYS A 7 -0.29 14.23 0.07
CA LYS A 7 0.67 13.67 -0.90
C LYS A 7 0.35 12.22 -1.31
N ILE A 8 -0.60 11.58 -0.64
CA ILE A 8 -1.01 10.21 -0.95
C ILE A 8 -2.05 10.29 -2.05
N LYS A 9 -1.73 9.76 -3.23
CA LYS A 9 -2.74 9.56 -4.28
C LYS A 9 -3.70 8.46 -3.83
N VAL A 10 -4.99 8.68 -4.07
CA VAL A 10 -6.03 7.65 -3.95
C VAL A 10 -6.45 7.26 -5.36
N ASP A 11 -6.58 5.96 -5.60
CA ASP A 11 -7.18 5.44 -6.83
C ASP A 11 -8.68 5.26 -6.56
N ASP A 12 -9.48 6.23 -6.97
CA ASP A 12 -10.91 6.26 -6.62
C ASP A 12 -11.67 5.02 -7.13
N GLU A 13 -11.38 4.53 -8.33
CA GLU A 13 -12.06 3.34 -8.90
C GLU A 13 -11.72 2.10 -8.06
N TRP A 14 -10.42 1.83 -7.87
CA TRP A 14 -9.98 0.68 -7.07
C TRP A 14 -10.45 0.78 -5.61
N TYR A 15 -10.40 1.98 -5.02
CA TYR A 15 -10.74 2.19 -3.62
C TYR A 15 -12.23 1.91 -3.36
N LEU A 16 -13.11 2.35 -4.24
CA LEU A 16 -14.55 2.14 -4.11
C LEU A 16 -14.95 0.69 -4.40
N GLU A 17 -14.29 0.03 -5.35
CA GLU A 17 -14.45 -1.42 -5.56
C GLU A 17 -14.00 -2.22 -4.33
N ARG A 18 -12.89 -1.83 -3.71
CA ARG A 18 -12.32 -2.51 -2.54
C ARG A 18 -13.12 -2.27 -1.26
N TYR A 19 -13.75 -1.10 -1.14
CA TYR A 19 -14.46 -0.63 0.04
C TYR A 19 -15.90 -0.19 -0.30
N PRO A 20 -16.83 -1.13 -0.51
CA PRO A 20 -18.21 -0.83 -0.89
C PRO A 20 -18.98 0.02 0.14
N ASP A 21 -18.57 -0.02 1.40
CA ASP A 21 -19.13 0.84 2.45
C ASP A 21 -18.84 2.33 2.21
N VAL A 22 -17.69 2.65 1.62
CA VAL A 22 -17.34 4.02 1.23
C VAL A 22 -18.14 4.45 0.01
N GLN A 23 -18.33 3.56 -0.97
CA GLN A 23 -19.20 3.81 -2.12
C GLN A 23 -20.60 4.19 -1.65
N LEU A 24 -21.19 3.39 -0.75
CA LEU A 24 -22.52 3.68 -0.18
C LEU A 24 -22.55 5.01 0.58
N ALA A 25 -21.48 5.33 1.32
CA ALA A 25 -21.36 6.60 2.04
C ALA A 25 -21.30 7.81 1.09
N ILE A 26 -20.69 7.66 -0.09
CA ILE A 26 -20.70 8.69 -1.14
C ILE A 26 -22.10 8.82 -1.76
N GLU A 27 -22.72 7.70 -2.13
CA GLU A 27 -24.07 7.67 -2.72
C GLU A 27 -25.14 8.24 -1.77
N SER A 28 -24.90 8.20 -0.46
CA SER A 28 -25.77 8.74 0.58
C SER A 28 -25.38 10.15 1.05
N ASP A 29 -24.50 10.85 0.34
CA ASP A 29 -24.00 12.20 0.67
C ASP A 29 -23.33 12.33 2.06
N VAL A 30 -22.85 11.22 2.65
CA VAL A 30 -22.16 11.22 3.95
C VAL A 30 -20.71 11.68 3.81
N VAL A 31 -20.03 11.26 2.73
CA VAL A 31 -18.68 11.70 2.38
C VAL A 31 -18.63 12.11 0.90
N PRO A 32 -17.91 13.18 0.52
CA PRO A 32 -18.01 13.73 -0.83
C PRO A 32 -17.18 12.98 -1.89
N SER A 33 -16.16 12.22 -1.50
CA SER A 33 -15.31 11.44 -2.42
C SER A 33 -14.45 10.41 -1.69
N ALA A 34 -13.88 9.45 -2.44
CA ALA A 34 -12.94 8.46 -1.91
C ALA A 34 -11.69 9.10 -1.30
N THR A 35 -11.10 10.08 -1.97
CA THR A 35 -9.96 10.86 -1.44
C THR A 35 -10.28 11.54 -0.11
N VAL A 36 -11.47 12.12 0.03
CA VAL A 36 -11.89 12.76 1.29
C VAL A 36 -12.13 11.71 2.38
N HIS A 37 -12.78 10.58 2.05
CA HIS A 37 -12.94 9.48 2.98
C HIS A 37 -11.57 8.98 3.47
N TYR A 38 -10.64 8.71 2.56
CA TYR A 38 -9.30 8.24 2.90
C TYR A 38 -8.57 9.18 3.85
N THR A 39 -8.53 10.47 3.51
CA THR A 39 -7.78 11.48 4.27
C THR A 39 -8.37 11.71 5.68
N ARG A 40 -9.69 11.59 5.84
CA ARG A 40 -10.36 11.82 7.12
C ARG A 40 -10.51 10.57 7.98
N HIS A 41 -10.66 9.41 7.35
CA HIS A 41 -11.02 8.14 8.00
C HIS A 41 -10.12 7.01 7.53
N GLY A 42 -10.09 6.73 6.22
CA GLY A 42 -9.46 5.52 5.67
C GLY A 42 -8.01 5.30 6.08
N TYR A 43 -7.20 6.35 6.19
CA TYR A 43 -5.82 6.25 6.69
C TYR A 43 -5.77 5.72 8.13
N PHE A 44 -6.62 6.25 9.02
CA PHE A 44 -6.70 5.84 10.43
C PHE A 44 -7.39 4.47 10.61
N GLU A 45 -8.14 4.03 9.61
CA GLU A 45 -8.75 2.70 9.52
C GLU A 45 -7.81 1.66 8.87
N ASN A 46 -6.56 2.03 8.57
CA ASN A 46 -5.58 1.18 7.90
C ASN A 46 -6.04 0.69 6.52
N ARG A 47 -6.84 1.47 5.80
CA ARG A 47 -7.24 1.17 4.43
C ARG A 47 -6.10 1.47 3.46
N MET A 48 -5.98 0.67 2.42
CA MET A 48 -5.05 0.95 1.32
C MET A 48 -5.68 2.02 0.40
N PRO A 49 -4.94 3.05 -0.02
CA PRO A 49 -5.46 4.10 -0.91
C PRO A 49 -5.51 3.67 -2.39
N TYR A 50 -4.76 2.63 -2.77
CA TYR A 50 -4.67 2.07 -4.12
C TYR A 50 -4.08 0.64 -4.03
N ARG A 51 -4.07 -0.09 -5.15
CA ARG A 51 -3.42 -1.40 -5.21
C ARG A 51 -1.90 -1.28 -5.06
N ILE A 52 -1.35 -1.98 -4.08
CA ILE A 52 0.09 -2.01 -3.81
C ILE A 52 0.60 -3.45 -3.99
N GLU A 53 1.53 -3.65 -4.91
CA GLU A 53 2.19 -4.94 -5.12
C GLU A 53 3.30 -5.15 -4.09
N ALA A 54 3.30 -6.30 -3.42
CA ALA A 54 4.40 -6.81 -2.62
C ALA A 54 5.41 -7.52 -3.51
N ASP A 55 6.69 -7.24 -3.31
CA ASP A 55 7.78 -8.03 -3.89
C ASP A 55 7.88 -9.34 -3.09
N PRO A 56 7.53 -10.50 -3.66
CA PRO A 56 7.47 -11.74 -2.89
C PRO A 56 8.83 -12.17 -2.36
N ASP A 57 9.92 -11.95 -3.11
CA ASP A 57 11.25 -12.39 -2.69
C ASP A 57 11.73 -11.54 -1.52
N TRP A 58 11.61 -10.22 -1.64
CA TRP A 58 11.96 -9.31 -0.56
C TRP A 58 11.06 -9.50 0.67
N TYR A 59 9.75 -9.60 0.47
CA TYR A 59 8.77 -9.68 1.54
C TYR A 59 8.95 -10.94 2.37
N LEU A 60 9.16 -12.09 1.73
CA LEU A 60 9.39 -13.35 2.44
C LEU A 60 10.78 -13.42 3.06
N GLN A 61 11.78 -12.74 2.50
CA GLN A 61 13.08 -12.60 3.15
C GLN A 61 12.96 -11.74 4.43
N GLN A 62 12.23 -10.63 4.35
CA GLN A 62 12.08 -9.68 5.45
C GLN A 62 11.12 -10.15 6.55
N TYR A 63 10.11 -10.94 6.18
CA TYR A 63 9.10 -11.47 7.08
C TYR A 63 9.09 -13.01 7.09
N PRO A 64 10.06 -13.65 7.79
CA PRO A 64 10.15 -15.11 7.89
C PRO A 64 8.90 -15.79 8.45
N ASP A 65 8.15 -15.11 9.30
CA ASP A 65 6.89 -15.59 9.86
C ASP A 65 5.83 -15.79 8.76
N ILE A 66 5.80 -14.92 7.75
CA ILE A 66 4.84 -15.04 6.64
C ILE A 66 5.24 -16.17 5.70
N ARG A 67 6.54 -16.40 5.50
CA ARG A 67 7.00 -17.60 4.78
C ARG A 67 6.52 -18.87 5.46
N LEU A 68 6.54 -18.94 6.80
CA LEU A 68 6.01 -20.07 7.55
C LEU A 68 4.48 -20.16 7.45
N ALA A 69 3.77 -19.04 7.51
CA ALA A 69 2.32 -18.99 7.37
C ALA A 69 1.86 -19.50 5.99
N ILE A 70 2.58 -19.14 4.91
CA ILE A 70 2.33 -19.67 3.55
C ILE A 70 2.62 -21.18 3.49
N GLN A 71 3.70 -21.66 4.10
CA GLN A 71 3.98 -23.10 4.17
C GLN A 71 2.90 -23.89 4.93
N ARG A 72 2.17 -23.23 5.81
CA ARG A 72 1.01 -23.77 6.54
C ARG A 72 -0.32 -23.54 5.83
N GLU A 73 -0.29 -22.99 4.61
CA GLU A 73 -1.47 -22.67 3.81
C GLU A 73 -2.42 -21.64 4.48
N GLU A 74 -1.92 -20.86 5.44
CA GLU A 74 -2.69 -19.77 6.08
C GLU A 74 -2.87 -18.57 5.13
N PHE A 75 -1.91 -18.38 4.22
CA PHE A 75 -1.95 -17.39 3.14
C PHE A 75 -1.51 -18.03 1.82
N ALA A 76 -2.12 -17.59 0.72
CA ALA A 76 -1.81 -18.13 -0.60
C ALA A 76 -0.48 -17.60 -1.16
N SER A 77 -0.07 -16.41 -0.76
CA SER A 77 1.15 -15.74 -1.25
C SER A 77 1.55 -14.57 -0.35
N ALA A 78 2.72 -13.97 -0.63
CA ALA A 78 3.12 -12.72 0.01
C ALA A 78 2.13 -11.58 -0.26
N GLN A 79 1.61 -11.49 -1.49
CA GLN A 79 0.59 -10.53 -1.88
C GLN A 79 -0.71 -10.75 -1.07
N ASP A 80 -1.15 -12.01 -0.96
CA ASP A 80 -2.37 -12.35 -0.21
C ASP A 80 -2.27 -11.95 1.26
N HIS A 81 -1.12 -12.23 1.89
CA HIS A 81 -0.85 -11.76 3.26
C HIS A 81 -0.87 -10.23 3.35
N PHE A 82 -0.14 -9.56 2.47
CA PHE A 82 0.02 -8.12 2.49
C PHE A 82 -1.32 -7.39 2.32
N GLU A 83 -2.15 -7.81 1.36
CA GLU A 83 -3.45 -7.20 1.09
C GLU A 83 -4.49 -7.45 2.19
N LYS A 84 -4.44 -8.62 2.83
CA LYS A 84 -5.40 -8.98 3.89
C LYS A 84 -5.07 -8.31 5.21
N ILE A 85 -3.81 -8.36 5.64
CA ILE A 85 -3.41 -7.86 6.97
C ILE A 85 -2.09 -7.10 6.95
N GLY A 86 -1.14 -7.44 6.07
CA GLY A 86 0.22 -6.90 6.17
C GLY A 86 0.30 -5.38 6.05
N PHE A 87 -0.52 -4.75 5.20
CA PHE A 87 -0.60 -3.28 5.15
C PHE A 87 -1.10 -2.70 6.47
N ALA A 88 -2.13 -3.30 7.07
CA ALA A 88 -2.70 -2.83 8.34
C ALA A 88 -1.78 -3.07 9.54
N GLU A 89 -0.92 -4.08 9.48
CA GLU A 89 0.18 -4.29 10.43
C GLU A 89 1.34 -3.30 10.26
N GLY A 90 1.32 -2.46 9.21
CA GLY A 90 2.41 -1.54 8.89
C GLY A 90 3.62 -2.23 8.25
N ARG A 91 3.46 -3.45 7.71
CA ARG A 91 4.54 -4.11 6.96
C ARG A 91 4.75 -3.43 5.63
N PHE A 92 6.01 -3.34 5.22
CA PHE A 92 6.34 -2.79 3.92
C PHE A 92 6.23 -3.86 2.83
N PRO A 93 5.69 -3.54 1.64
CA PRO A 93 5.59 -4.48 0.53
C PRO A 93 6.94 -4.78 -0.14
N TYR A 94 7.90 -3.85 -0.04
CA TYR A 94 9.23 -3.92 -0.64
C TYR A 94 10.19 -2.92 0.03
N ALA A 95 11.48 -2.98 -0.32
CA ALA A 95 12.51 -2.09 0.20
C ALA A 95 12.21 -0.61 -0.07
N ASN A 96 12.47 0.26 0.91
CA ASN A 96 12.30 1.72 0.80
C ASN A 96 10.89 2.18 0.39
N PHE A 97 9.87 1.39 0.73
CA PHE A 97 8.48 1.73 0.46
C PHE A 97 8.08 3.07 1.08
N THR A 98 7.36 3.88 0.31
CA THR A 98 6.61 5.02 0.79
C THR A 98 5.19 4.96 0.23
N LEU A 99 4.23 5.34 1.07
CA LEU A 99 2.83 5.47 0.69
C LEU A 99 2.56 6.77 -0.09
N ALA A 100 3.47 7.75 0.02
CA ALA A 100 3.38 8.97 -0.76
C ALA A 100 3.77 8.68 -2.22
N THR A 101 2.91 9.02 -3.16
CA THR A 101 3.17 8.82 -4.60
C THR A 101 3.92 9.99 -5.22
N ALA A 102 4.10 11.10 -4.49
CA ALA A 102 4.96 12.19 -4.89
C ALA A 102 6.40 11.91 -4.40
N PRO A 103 7.44 12.18 -5.22
CA PRO A 103 8.81 12.07 -4.75
C PRO A 103 9.01 13.01 -3.55
N GLU A 104 9.54 12.49 -2.46
CA GLU A 104 10.04 13.34 -1.37
C GLU A 104 11.14 14.25 -1.95
N PRO A 105 11.17 15.55 -1.61
CA PRO A 105 12.27 16.41 -2.02
C PRO A 105 13.57 15.85 -1.44
N GLY A 106 14.38 15.21 -2.31
CA GLY A 106 15.65 14.56 -1.96
C GLY A 106 15.66 13.02 -2.04
N GLY A 107 14.57 12.36 -2.42
CA GLY A 107 14.56 10.90 -2.63
C GLY A 107 15.07 10.52 -4.02
N GLU A 108 16.12 9.69 -4.09
CA GLU A 108 16.59 9.11 -5.36
C GLU A 108 15.47 8.25 -5.99
N THR A 109 15.08 8.56 -7.23
CA THR A 109 14.07 7.81 -7.97
C THR A 109 14.61 6.45 -8.46
N LEU A 110 13.73 5.43 -8.46
CA LEU A 110 13.99 4.01 -8.77
C LEU A 110 14.70 3.73 -10.12
N SER A 111 14.77 4.70 -11.03
CA SER A 111 15.58 4.58 -12.25
C SER A 111 17.07 4.38 -11.92
N ASN A 112 17.57 5.00 -10.85
CA ASN A 112 19.00 5.02 -10.55
C ASN A 112 19.51 3.78 -9.78
N GLN A 113 18.64 3.01 -9.16
CA GLN A 113 19.04 1.82 -8.38
C GLN A 113 19.19 0.59 -9.27
N THR A 114 18.28 0.40 -10.24
CA THR A 114 18.27 -0.76 -11.15
C THR A 114 19.49 -0.76 -12.09
N GLU A 115 20.00 0.42 -12.47
CA GLU A 115 21.17 0.56 -13.34
C GLU A 115 22.50 0.28 -12.60
N ARG A 116 22.58 0.57 -11.30
CA ARG A 116 23.81 0.35 -10.51
C ARG A 116 24.10 -1.13 -10.24
N VAL A 117 23.08 -1.99 -10.20
CA VAL A 117 23.28 -3.44 -9.99
C VAL A 117 23.67 -4.15 -11.29
N ARG A 118 23.30 -3.61 -12.46
CA ARG A 118 23.67 -4.16 -13.77
C ARG A 118 25.05 -3.70 -14.26
N ALA A 119 25.56 -2.56 -13.79
CA ALA A 119 26.88 -2.05 -14.16
C ALA A 119 28.04 -2.61 -13.31
N ALA A 120 27.76 -3.47 -12.32
CA ALA A 120 28.76 -4.07 -11.44
C ALA A 120 29.01 -5.57 -11.71
N ARG A 121 28.63 -6.07 -12.90
CA ARG A 121 28.95 -7.42 -13.38
C ARG A 121 29.80 -7.37 -14.65
#